data_AF-A0A1H0ARQ2-F1
#
_entry.id   AF-A0A1H0ARQ2-F1
#
_cell.length_a   1.000
_cell.length_b   1.000
_cell.length_c   1.000
_cell.angle_alpha   90.00
_cell.angle_beta   90.00
_cell.angle_gamma   90.00
#
_symmetry.space_group_name_H-M   'P 1'
#
loop_
_entity.id
_entity.type
_entity.pdbx_description
1 polymer ?
#
loop_
_entity_poly.entity_id
_entity_poly.type
_entity_poly.pdbx_seq_one_letter_code
_entity_poly.pdbx_strand_id
1 'polypeptide(L)'
;MRKALILLIAAFVLTACGEEGVWEEVDRAGAEEEEEFILEYISAWEESLEVQSFSVLEPYYVLNTHGYHTERRQHQQLVSSRSVEALEELHSIYPEENEFGEERVRLEGVFSTTAGGESVEEEQTRYYYLMRKNDEWKIDAIGRENQSE
;
A
#
# COMPACT_ATOMS: atom_id res chain seq x y z
N MET A 1 45.19 -6.77 -21.46
CA MET A 1 44.91 -6.98 -20.02
C MET A 1 44.06 -5.87 -19.41
N ARG A 2 44.38 -4.57 -19.55
CA ARG A 2 43.54 -3.46 -19.01
C ARG A 2 42.07 -3.46 -19.48
N LYS A 3 41.80 -3.89 -20.73
CA LYS A 3 40.43 -3.96 -21.28
C LYS A 3 39.56 -5.07 -20.64
N ALA A 4 40.17 -6.13 -20.11
CA ALA A 4 39.44 -7.21 -19.43
C ALA A 4 39.01 -6.80 -18.01
N LEU A 5 39.82 -5.98 -17.33
CA LEU A 5 39.51 -5.47 -15.99
C LEU A 5 38.30 -4.50 -16.01
N ILE A 6 38.20 -3.64 -17.03
CA ILE A 6 37.09 -2.68 -17.17
C ILE A 6 35.76 -3.40 -17.43
N LEU A 7 35.79 -4.52 -18.17
CA LEU A 7 34.60 -5.32 -18.46
C LEU A 7 34.10 -6.09 -17.22
N LEU A 8 35.01 -6.51 -16.34
CA LEU A 8 34.67 -7.20 -15.09
C LEU A 8 34.10 -6.24 -14.04
N ILE A 9 34.60 -5.00 -13.99
CA ILE A 9 34.07 -3.94 -13.09
C ILE A 9 32.68 -3.50 -13.56
N ALA A 10 32.44 -3.39 -14.87
CA ALA A 10 31.12 -3.03 -15.40
C ALA A 10 30.05 -4.10 -15.13
N ALA A 11 30.42 -5.38 -15.06
CA ALA A 11 29.50 -6.46 -14.73
C ALA A 11 29.06 -6.44 -13.24
N PHE A 12 29.93 -5.99 -12.32
CA PHE A 12 29.61 -5.89 -10.89
C PHE A 12 28.67 -4.74 -10.55
N VAL A 13 28.60 -3.70 -11.38
CA VAL A 13 27.67 -2.57 -11.17
C VAL A 13 26.24 -2.93 -11.58
N LEU A 14 26.04 -4.00 -12.37
CA LEU A 14 24.72 -4.41 -12.83
C LEU A 14 23.96 -5.32 -11.85
N THR A 15 24.64 -5.92 -10.86
CA THR A 15 23.96 -6.71 -9.80
C THR A 15 23.56 -5.86 -8.59
N ALA A 16 23.99 -4.58 -8.53
CA ALA A 16 23.62 -3.64 -7.47
C ALA A 16 22.34 -2.84 -7.79
N CYS A 17 21.59 -3.26 -8.82
CA CYS A 17 20.33 -2.63 -9.20
C CYS A 17 19.18 -3.28 -8.40
N GLY A 18 18.82 -2.65 -7.29
CA GLY A 18 17.47 -2.72 -6.72
C GLY A 18 17.11 -4.02 -6.00
N GLU A 19 17.86 -4.37 -4.97
CA GLU A 19 17.34 -5.32 -3.98
C GLU A 19 16.29 -4.57 -3.16
N GLU A 20 15.00 -4.83 -3.41
CA GLU A 20 13.95 -4.52 -2.45
C GLU A 20 14.31 -5.28 -1.17
N GLY A 21 14.50 -4.56 -0.06
CA GLY A 21 14.95 -5.16 1.20
C GLY A 21 14.05 -6.32 1.62
N VAL A 22 14.63 -7.28 2.34
CA VAL A 22 13.86 -8.41 2.89
C VAL A 22 12.88 -7.86 3.94
N TRP A 23 11.59 -8.09 3.73
CA TRP A 23 10.53 -7.74 4.68
C TRP A 23 10.27 -8.91 5.63
N GLU A 24 10.27 -8.64 6.91
CA GLU A 24 10.00 -9.61 7.97
C GLU A 24 8.85 -9.12 8.84
N GLU A 25 7.98 -10.05 9.26
CA GLU A 25 6.94 -9.78 10.25
C GLU A 25 7.60 -9.45 11.60
N VAL A 26 7.19 -8.34 12.21
CA VAL A 26 7.78 -7.87 13.47
C VAL A 26 6.70 -7.58 14.51
N ASP A 27 6.89 -8.12 15.71
CA ASP A 27 6.14 -7.69 16.89
C ASP A 27 6.88 -6.49 17.52
N ARG A 28 6.56 -5.28 17.03
CA ARG A 28 7.16 -4.01 17.49
C ARG A 28 6.17 -3.19 18.32
N ALA A 29 6.72 -2.32 19.18
CA ALA A 29 5.90 -1.38 19.92
C ALA A 29 5.18 -0.43 18.95
N GLY A 30 3.85 -0.46 18.94
CA GLY A 30 3.02 0.30 18.00
C GLY A 30 2.37 -0.54 16.89
N ALA A 31 2.69 -1.84 16.79
CA ALA A 31 2.07 -2.78 15.85
C ALA A 31 0.53 -2.72 15.85
N GLU A 32 -0.08 -2.83 17.03
CA GLU A 32 -1.55 -2.74 17.19
C GLU A 32 -2.11 -1.38 16.73
N GLU A 33 -1.38 -0.27 16.96
CA GLU A 33 -1.79 1.07 16.52
C GLU A 33 -1.71 1.21 14.99
N GLU A 34 -0.73 0.57 14.36
CA GLU A 34 -0.58 0.56 12.90
C GLU A 34 -1.73 -0.22 12.25
N GLU A 35 -2.07 -1.38 12.79
CA GLU A 35 -3.20 -2.19 12.34
C GLU A 35 -4.53 -1.43 12.46
N GLU A 36 -4.79 -0.83 13.62
CA GLU A 36 -5.98 -0.01 13.85
C GLU A 36 -6.05 1.16 12.86
N PHE A 37 -4.93 1.87 12.66
CA PHE A 37 -4.83 2.95 11.69
C PHE A 37 -5.16 2.52 10.26
N ILE A 38 -4.70 1.33 9.83
CA ILE A 38 -5.00 0.81 8.50
C ILE A 38 -6.48 0.41 8.35
N LEU A 39 -7.07 -0.18 9.38
CA LEU A 39 -8.50 -0.52 9.36
C LEU A 39 -9.38 0.73 9.34
N GLU A 40 -9.01 1.77 10.10
CA GLU A 40 -9.66 3.09 10.02
C GLU A 40 -9.55 3.70 8.63
N TYR A 41 -8.36 3.62 8.00
CA TYR A 41 -8.16 4.08 6.63
C TYR A 41 -9.07 3.34 5.63
N ILE A 42 -9.20 2.01 5.75
CA ILE A 42 -10.04 1.21 4.85
C ILE A 42 -11.52 1.61 4.99
N SER A 43 -11.99 1.81 6.22
CA SER A 43 -13.35 2.31 6.45
C SER A 43 -13.55 3.70 5.86
N ALA A 44 -12.57 4.59 6.03
CA ALA A 44 -12.61 5.93 5.43
C ALA A 44 -12.55 5.90 3.90
N TRP A 45 -11.87 4.91 3.31
CA TRP A 45 -11.82 4.70 1.86
C TRP A 45 -13.20 4.38 1.30
N GLU A 46 -13.88 3.41 1.90
CA GLU A 46 -15.26 3.06 1.53
C GLU A 46 -16.19 4.27 1.66
N GLU A 47 -16.18 4.95 2.82
CA GLU A 47 -16.98 6.17 3.03
C GLU A 47 -16.68 7.23 1.97
N SER A 48 -15.40 7.45 1.65
CA SER A 48 -14.99 8.46 0.66
C SER A 48 -15.55 8.18 -0.74
N LEU A 49 -15.77 6.92 -1.10
CA LEU A 49 -16.37 6.52 -2.38
C LEU A 49 -17.89 6.74 -2.35
N GLU A 50 -18.54 6.40 -1.24
CA GLU A 50 -19.97 6.64 -1.05
C GLU A 50 -20.32 8.14 -1.12
N VAL A 51 -19.56 8.98 -0.42
CA VAL A 51 -19.76 10.43 -0.41
C VAL A 51 -19.07 11.14 -1.59
N GLN A 52 -18.35 10.39 -2.44
CA GLN A 52 -17.63 10.88 -3.62
C GLN A 52 -16.66 12.03 -3.32
N SER A 53 -15.96 11.96 -2.19
CA SER A 53 -15.07 13.03 -1.73
C SER A 53 -13.74 12.47 -1.20
N PHE A 54 -12.66 12.69 -1.96
CA PHE A 54 -11.31 12.29 -1.53
C PHE A 54 -10.81 13.06 -0.30
N SER A 55 -11.42 14.20 0.06
CA SER A 55 -11.00 14.98 1.24
C SER A 55 -11.18 14.21 2.56
N VAL A 56 -12.04 13.18 2.59
CA VAL A 56 -12.15 12.25 3.73
C VAL A 56 -10.81 11.54 4.01
N LEU A 57 -10.01 11.30 2.95
CA LEU A 57 -8.76 10.57 3.02
C LEU A 57 -7.53 11.45 3.27
N GLU A 58 -7.64 12.77 3.07
CA GLU A 58 -6.51 13.69 3.24
C GLU A 58 -5.81 13.60 4.60
N PRO A 59 -6.50 13.35 5.73
CA PRO A 59 -5.84 13.13 7.03
C PRO A 59 -4.88 11.94 7.08
N TYR A 60 -5.09 10.91 6.24
CA TYR A 60 -4.30 9.68 6.27
C TYR A 60 -3.00 9.78 5.46
N TYR A 61 -2.82 10.81 4.63
CA TYR A 61 -1.66 10.92 3.73
C TYR A 61 -0.75 12.09 4.06
N VAL A 62 0.50 11.98 3.62
CA VAL A 62 1.32 13.16 3.37
C VAL A 62 0.92 13.76 2.01
N LEU A 63 0.41 14.99 2.03
CA LEU A 63 0.00 15.67 0.80
C LEU A 63 1.18 15.87 -0.17
N ASN A 64 0.90 15.72 -1.46
CA ASN A 64 1.84 15.85 -2.58
C ASN A 64 2.93 14.76 -2.66
N THR A 65 2.73 13.59 -2.03
CA THR A 65 3.57 12.41 -2.30
C THR A 65 3.07 11.65 -3.53
N HIS A 66 3.90 10.72 -4.03
CA HIS A 66 3.51 9.85 -5.13
C HIS A 66 2.30 8.99 -4.78
N GLY A 67 2.29 8.37 -3.59
CA GLY A 67 1.17 7.54 -3.15
C GLY A 67 -0.13 8.33 -3.02
N TYR A 68 -0.09 9.54 -2.42
CA TYR A 68 -1.26 10.42 -2.37
C TYR A 68 -1.88 10.66 -3.76
N HIS A 69 -1.06 10.97 -4.76
CA HIS A 69 -1.56 11.22 -6.12
C HIS A 69 -2.04 9.96 -6.83
N THR A 70 -1.42 8.81 -6.57
CA THR A 70 -1.85 7.53 -7.14
C THR A 70 -3.22 7.12 -6.59
N GLU A 71 -3.40 7.18 -5.28
CA GLU A 71 -4.67 6.82 -4.62
C GLU A 71 -5.79 7.79 -4.99
N ARG A 72 -5.47 9.10 -5.08
CA ARG A 72 -6.44 10.09 -5.56
C ARG A 72 -6.91 9.81 -6.99
N ARG A 73 -6.03 9.33 -7.88
CA ARG A 73 -6.43 8.95 -9.24
C ARG A 73 -7.31 7.71 -9.24
N GLN A 74 -6.97 6.68 -8.45
CA GLN A 74 -7.81 5.49 -8.32
C GLN A 74 -9.20 5.84 -7.79
N HIS A 75 -9.27 6.65 -6.74
CA HIS A 75 -10.54 7.15 -6.20
C HIS A 75 -11.37 7.86 -7.27
N GLN A 76 -10.76 8.77 -8.04
CA GLN A 76 -11.45 9.45 -9.14
C GLN A 76 -11.98 8.49 -10.21
N GLN A 77 -11.22 7.43 -10.52
CA GLN A 77 -11.65 6.39 -11.45
C GLN A 77 -12.88 5.65 -10.92
N LEU A 78 -12.84 5.17 -9.67
CA LEU A 78 -13.97 4.48 -9.04
C LEU A 78 -15.22 5.37 -8.94
N VAL A 79 -15.06 6.62 -8.50
CA VAL A 79 -16.17 7.58 -8.47
C VAL A 79 -16.76 7.82 -9.86
N SER A 80 -15.92 7.92 -10.89
CA SER A 80 -16.40 8.12 -12.27
C SER A 80 -17.21 6.94 -12.81
N SER A 81 -16.89 5.72 -12.38
CA SER A 81 -17.63 4.50 -12.72
C SER A 81 -18.78 4.20 -11.76
N ARG A 82 -18.98 5.05 -10.72
CA ARG A 82 -19.92 4.81 -9.62
C ARG A 82 -19.68 3.46 -8.95
N SER A 83 -18.40 3.12 -8.82
CA SER A 83 -17.92 1.92 -8.16
C SER A 83 -17.66 2.21 -6.69
N VAL A 84 -18.08 1.30 -5.82
CA VAL A 84 -17.69 1.27 -4.41
C VAL A 84 -16.77 0.08 -4.21
N GLU A 85 -15.62 0.31 -3.59
CA GLU A 85 -14.66 -0.73 -3.22
C GLU A 85 -14.71 -0.90 -1.70
N ALA A 86 -14.83 -2.15 -1.24
CA ALA A 86 -14.91 -2.49 0.18
C ALA A 86 -14.04 -3.71 0.50
N LEU A 87 -13.63 -3.84 1.77
CA LEU A 87 -13.03 -5.07 2.30
C LEU A 87 -14.15 -5.95 2.84
N GLU A 88 -14.43 -7.07 2.17
CA GLU A 88 -15.49 -7.99 2.56
C GLU A 88 -15.03 -8.99 3.63
N GLU A 89 -13.81 -9.51 3.48
CA GLU A 89 -13.23 -10.48 4.40
C GLU A 89 -11.76 -10.16 4.67
N LEU A 90 -11.40 -10.04 5.95
CA LEU A 90 -10.01 -9.90 6.39
C LEU A 90 -9.45 -11.28 6.69
N HIS A 91 -8.47 -11.73 5.92
CA HIS A 91 -7.76 -12.98 6.18
C HIS A 91 -6.64 -12.77 7.20
N SER A 92 -5.83 -11.73 6.99
CA SER A 92 -4.68 -11.45 7.85
C SER A 92 -4.22 -9.99 7.73
N ILE A 93 -3.58 -9.50 8.79
CA ILE A 93 -2.93 -8.18 8.84
C ILE A 93 -1.68 -8.29 9.71
N TYR A 94 -0.54 -7.83 9.21
CA TYR A 94 0.74 -7.94 9.90
C TYR A 94 1.60 -6.70 9.66
N PRO A 95 2.19 -6.11 10.71
CA PRO A 95 3.26 -5.14 10.55
C PRO A 95 4.56 -5.83 10.13
N GLU A 96 5.26 -5.21 9.20
CA GLU A 96 6.53 -5.67 8.66
C GLU A 96 7.58 -4.55 8.75
N GLU A 97 8.83 -4.97 8.83
CA GLU A 97 10.01 -4.11 8.76
C GLU A 97 11.02 -4.73 7.80
N ASN A 98 11.80 -3.88 7.13
CA ASN A 98 12.94 -4.36 6.36
C ASN A 98 14.28 -4.01 7.01
N GLU A 99 15.37 -4.53 6.46
CA GLU A 99 16.73 -4.29 6.95
C GLU A 99 17.18 -2.81 6.97
N PHE A 100 16.43 -1.93 6.32
CA PHE A 100 16.67 -0.48 6.29
C PHE A 100 15.84 0.29 7.34
N GLY A 101 15.00 -0.40 8.11
CA GLY A 101 14.10 0.20 9.09
C GLY A 101 12.89 0.88 8.44
N GLU A 102 12.54 0.51 7.22
CA GLU A 102 11.28 0.94 6.60
C GLU A 102 10.14 0.08 7.14
N GLU A 103 9.01 0.72 7.42
CA GLU A 103 7.85 0.11 8.05
C GLU A 103 6.69 0.00 7.06
N ARG A 104 6.00 -1.13 7.05
CA ARG A 104 4.73 -1.29 6.32
C ARG A 104 3.78 -2.19 7.07
N VAL A 105 2.51 -2.16 6.69
CA VAL A 105 1.50 -3.16 7.10
C VAL A 105 1.11 -3.97 5.87
N ARG A 106 1.22 -5.29 5.95
CA ARG A 106 0.73 -6.24 4.96
C ARG A 106 -0.67 -6.70 5.36
N LEU A 107 -1.63 -6.57 4.45
CA LEU A 107 -3.01 -6.99 4.65
C LEU A 107 -3.42 -7.94 3.53
N GLU A 108 -4.00 -9.06 3.91
CA GLU A 108 -4.57 -10.03 2.98
C GLU A 108 -6.07 -10.13 3.22
N GLY A 109 -6.86 -10.10 2.15
CA GLY A 109 -8.30 -10.22 2.26
C GLY A 109 -9.01 -10.27 0.92
N VAL A 110 -10.33 -10.36 0.99
CA VAL A 110 -11.22 -10.32 -0.17
C VAL A 110 -11.76 -8.90 -0.29
N PHE A 111 -11.47 -8.26 -1.41
CA PHE A 111 -11.99 -6.94 -1.74
C PHE A 111 -13.08 -7.08 -2.79
N SER A 112 -14.19 -6.37 -2.59
CA SER A 112 -15.24 -6.26 -3.60
C SER A 112 -15.16 -4.92 -4.32
N THR A 113 -15.53 -4.91 -5.59
CA THR A 113 -15.87 -3.68 -6.32
C THR A 113 -17.28 -3.81 -6.88
N THR A 114 -18.20 -3.01 -6.35
CA THR A 114 -19.61 -3.00 -6.76
C THR A 114 -19.88 -1.85 -7.73
N ALA A 115 -20.38 -2.15 -8.93
CA ALA A 115 -20.78 -1.17 -9.94
C ALA A 115 -22.08 -1.58 -10.65
N GLY A 116 -23.06 -0.69 -10.71
CA GLY A 116 -24.31 -0.96 -11.44
C GLY A 116 -25.16 -2.13 -10.91
N GLY A 117 -24.92 -2.55 -9.67
CA GLY A 117 -25.60 -3.70 -9.04
C GLY A 117 -24.90 -5.04 -9.25
N GLU A 118 -23.77 -5.05 -9.97
CA GLU A 118 -22.87 -6.21 -10.06
C GLU A 118 -21.69 -5.99 -9.10
N SER A 119 -21.26 -7.06 -8.42
CA SER A 119 -20.09 -7.06 -7.54
C SER A 119 -19.07 -8.06 -8.08
N VAL A 120 -17.80 -7.66 -8.10
CA VAL A 120 -16.65 -8.52 -8.39
C VAL A 120 -15.81 -8.60 -7.13
N GLU A 121 -15.55 -9.81 -6.67
CA GLU A 121 -14.69 -10.08 -5.51
C GLU A 121 -13.33 -10.59 -5.99
N GLU A 122 -12.26 -10.06 -5.40
CA GLU A 122 -10.88 -10.44 -5.70
C GLU A 122 -10.10 -10.64 -4.40
N GLU A 123 -9.38 -11.75 -4.28
CA GLU A 123 -8.38 -11.93 -3.23
C GLU A 123 -7.15 -11.09 -3.54
N GLN A 124 -6.77 -10.23 -2.60
CA GLN A 124 -5.70 -9.27 -2.79
C GLN A 124 -4.83 -9.15 -1.54
N THR A 125 -3.53 -8.98 -1.77
CA THR A 125 -2.58 -8.53 -0.76
C THR A 125 -2.30 -7.04 -0.98
N ARG A 126 -2.48 -6.23 0.05
CA ARG A 126 -2.16 -4.80 0.07
C ARG A 126 -0.99 -4.55 1.03
N TYR A 127 -0.06 -3.71 0.61
CA TYR A 127 1.11 -3.30 1.39
C TYR A 127 1.02 -1.80 1.65
N TYR A 128 0.81 -1.41 2.90
CA TYR A 128 0.67 -0.01 3.30
C TYR A 128 1.98 0.49 3.89
N TYR A 129 2.71 1.31 3.13
CA TYR A 129 3.98 1.88 3.57
C TYR A 129 3.71 3.05 4.49
N LEU A 130 4.21 2.95 5.73
CA LEU A 130 3.89 3.88 6.80
C LEU A 130 5.04 4.83 7.10
N MET A 131 4.68 6.02 7.56
CA MET A 131 5.63 6.96 8.15
C MET A 131 4.97 7.75 9.28
N ARG A 132 5.76 8.21 10.24
CA ARG A 132 5.31 9.15 11.28
C ARG A 132 5.50 10.60 10.85
N LYS A 133 4.47 11.43 11.07
CA LYS A 133 4.55 12.89 10.89
C LYS A 133 3.78 13.58 12.00
N ASN A 134 4.49 14.38 12.81
CA ASN A 134 3.93 15.02 14.01
C ASN A 134 3.28 14.00 14.97
N ASP A 135 3.96 12.89 15.23
CA ASP A 135 3.51 11.77 16.07
C ASP A 135 2.25 11.03 15.56
N GLU A 136 1.72 11.37 14.39
CA GLU A 136 0.62 10.65 13.73
C GLU A 136 1.15 9.73 12.64
N TRP A 137 0.49 8.57 12.47
CA TRP A 137 0.70 7.71 11.31
C TRP A 137 0.18 8.37 10.03
N LYS A 138 0.91 8.15 8.94
CA LYS A 138 0.55 8.53 7.57
C LYS A 138 0.92 7.41 6.61
N ILE A 139 0.10 7.23 5.58
CA ILE A 139 0.37 6.37 4.43
C ILE A 139 1.23 7.18 3.44
N ASP A 140 2.40 6.64 3.08
CA ASP A 140 3.23 7.19 2.02
C ASP A 140 2.85 6.60 0.65
N ALA A 141 2.63 5.29 0.60
CA ALA A 141 2.27 4.54 -0.60
C ALA A 141 1.47 3.26 -0.27
N ILE A 142 0.77 2.74 -1.28
CA ILE A 142 0.05 1.46 -1.20
C ILE A 142 0.48 0.58 -2.38
N GLY A 143 1.11 -0.55 -2.06
CA GLY A 143 1.36 -1.64 -3.01
C GLY A 143 0.16 -2.59 -3.07
N ARG A 144 -0.10 -3.16 -4.24
CA ARG A 144 -1.18 -4.12 -4.46
C ARG A 144 -0.66 -5.31 -5.27
N GLU A 145 -0.98 -6.51 -4.82
CA GLU A 145 -0.64 -7.76 -5.49
C GLU A 145 -1.89 -8.63 -5.56
N ASN A 146 -2.29 -8.98 -6.78
CA ASN A 146 -3.43 -9.86 -7.00
C ASN A 146 -2.95 -11.31 -6.91
N GLN A 147 -3.63 -12.13 -6.12
CA GLN A 147 -3.40 -13.56 -6.14
C GLN A 147 -3.99 -14.11 -7.45
N SER A 148 -3.15 -14.23 -8.48
CA SER A 148 -3.55 -14.83 -9.75
C SER A 148 -3.51 -16.35 -9.58
N GLU A 149 -4.66 -17.02 -9.74
CA GLU A 149 -4.74 -18.49 -9.84
C GLU A 149 -3.95 -19.06 -11.04
#